data_AF-A0A914K5E5-F1
#
_entry.id   AF-A0A914K5E5-F1
#
_cell.length_a   1.000
_cell.length_b   1.000
_cell.length_c   1.000
_cell.angle_alpha   90.00
_cell.angle_beta   90.00
_cell.angle_gamma   90.00
#
_symmetry.space_group_name_H-M   'P 1'
#
loop_
_entity.id
_entity.type
_entity.pdbx_description
1 polymer ?
#
loop_
_entity_poly.entity_id
_entity_poly.type
_entity_poly.pdbx_seq_one_letter_code
_entity_poly.pdbx_strand_id
1 'polypeptide(L)'
;SSKDHSKWAVSSEDSQPIVCIGDINRQKSQMGRGGGTLCLQHASLWRLYRSSVDRIETCPVMITKTPTKSVGTFFGKIWEKLTNVFSIKT
;
A
#
# COMPACT_ATOMS: atom_id res chain seq x y z
N SER A 1 -17.48 14.46 1.70
CA SER A 1 -18.88 14.58 1.31
C SER A 1 -19.75 14.09 2.45
N SER A 2 -20.67 14.90 2.99
CA SER A 2 -21.61 14.51 4.06
C SER A 2 -22.99 14.10 3.53
N LYS A 3 -23.24 14.27 2.23
CA LYS A 3 -24.51 13.95 1.56
C LYS A 3 -24.48 12.61 0.81
N ASP A 4 -23.30 12.01 0.65
CA ASP A 4 -23.15 10.64 0.14
C ASP A 4 -23.03 9.67 1.31
N HIS A 5 -23.86 8.64 1.32
CA HIS A 5 -23.78 7.55 2.29
C HIS A 5 -22.47 6.76 2.21
N SER A 6 -21.67 6.95 1.15
CA SER A 6 -20.27 6.51 1.03
C SER A 6 -20.06 5.01 1.26
N LYS A 7 -21.02 4.19 0.86
CA LYS A 7 -21.00 2.72 1.01
C LYS A 7 -20.45 2.01 -0.22
N TRP A 8 -19.31 2.50 -0.70
CA TRP A 8 -18.62 1.95 -1.85
C TRP A 8 -17.11 2.20 -1.76
N ALA A 9 -16.36 1.37 -2.47
CA ALA A 9 -14.91 1.48 -2.61
C ALA A 9 -14.48 1.12 -4.03
N VAL A 10 -13.35 1.69 -4.45
CA VAL A 10 -12.64 1.30 -5.65
C VAL A 10 -11.19 1.00 -5.30
N SER A 11 -10.59 0.05 -6.00
CA SER A 11 -9.15 -0.16 -5.93
C SER A 11 -8.37 1.07 -6.43
N SER A 12 -7.13 1.21 -5.98
CA SER A 12 -6.28 2.36 -6.32
C SER A 12 -5.77 2.30 -7.77
N GLU A 13 -5.42 1.11 -8.23
CA GLU A 13 -4.75 0.87 -9.51
C GLU A 13 -5.71 0.33 -10.57
N ASP A 14 -5.49 0.73 -11.83
CA ASP A 14 -6.27 0.28 -12.98
C ASP A 14 -5.96 -1.17 -13.38
N SER A 15 -4.78 -1.67 -13.02
CA SER A 15 -4.36 -3.07 -13.21
C SER A 15 -5.26 -4.08 -12.49
N GLN A 16 -5.97 -3.63 -11.46
CA GLN A 16 -6.93 -4.44 -10.72
C GLN A 16 -8.23 -3.64 -10.50
N PRO A 17 -9.06 -3.46 -11.54
CA PRO A 17 -10.15 -2.48 -11.53
C PRO A 17 -11.39 -3.00 -10.79
N ILE A 18 -11.34 -3.00 -9.46
CA ILE A 18 -12.38 -3.54 -8.59
C ILE A 18 -13.28 -2.42 -8.07
N VAL A 19 -14.58 -2.62 -8.19
CA VAL A 19 -15.61 -1.79 -7.53
C VAL A 19 -16.32 -2.63 -6.49
N CYS A 20 -16.45 -2.11 -5.28
CA CYS A 20 -17.19 -2.73 -4.19
C CYS A 20 -18.34 -1.82 -3.75
N ILE A 21 -19.53 -2.40 -3.53
CA ILE A 21 -20.73 -1.71 -3.04
C ILE A 21 -21.31 -2.56 -1.92
N GLY A 22 -21.65 -1.95 -0.78
CA GLY A 22 -22.03 -2.71 0.41
C GLY A 22 -22.81 -1.97 1.46
N ASP A 23 -22.83 -2.52 2.67
CA ASP A 23 -23.70 -2.09 3.77
C ASP A 23 -23.03 -1.06 4.69
N ILE A 24 -21.69 -1.07 4.75
CA ILE A 24 -20.89 -0.31 5.70
C ILE A 24 -20.23 0.89 5.03
N ASN A 25 -20.32 2.05 5.67
CA ASN A 25 -19.63 3.28 5.22
C ASN A 25 -18.32 3.49 6.01
N ARG A 26 -17.60 4.58 5.70
CA ARG A 26 -16.29 4.92 6.29
C ARG A 26 -16.33 5.61 7.67
N GLN A 27 -17.47 5.62 8.37
CA GLN A 27 -17.58 6.28 9.68
C GLN A 27 -17.12 5.36 10.82
N LYS A 28 -16.39 5.90 11.80
CA LYS A 28 -15.91 5.14 12.97
C LYS A 28 -17.03 4.42 13.72
N SER A 29 -18.22 5.02 13.80
CA SER A 29 -19.40 4.42 14.45
C SER A 29 -19.94 3.17 13.76
N GLN A 30 -19.56 2.92 12.50
CA GLN A 30 -19.99 1.71 11.79
C GLN A 30 -19.04 0.51 11.98
N MET A 31 -17.86 0.70 12.60
CA MET A 31 -16.82 -0.33 12.67
C MET A 31 -17.26 -1.61 13.41
N GLY A 32 -18.15 -1.49 14.40
CA GLY A 32 -18.70 -2.62 15.14
C GLY A 32 -19.99 -3.21 14.54
N ARG A 33 -20.44 -2.72 13.38
CA ARG A 33 -21.68 -3.19 12.74
C ARG A 33 -21.37 -4.32 11.76
N GLY A 34 -22.19 -5.36 11.79
CA GLY A 34 -22.17 -6.40 10.76
C GLY A 34 -22.66 -5.85 9.42
N GLY A 35 -22.16 -6.41 8.32
CA GLY A 35 -22.55 -6.08 6.96
C GLY A 35 -21.72 -6.85 5.93
N GLY A 36 -22.12 -6.77 4.67
CA GLY A 36 -21.43 -7.34 3.53
C GLY A 36 -21.06 -6.30 2.48
N THR A 37 -20.30 -6.76 1.49
CA THR A 37 -20.02 -6.01 0.27
C THR A 37 -19.99 -6.96 -0.91
N LEU A 38 -20.55 -6.51 -2.04
CA LEU A 38 -20.36 -7.16 -3.34
C LEU A 38 -19.21 -6.45 -4.04
N CYS A 39 -18.25 -7.21 -4.56
CA CYS A 39 -17.13 -6.69 -5.33
C CYS A 39 -17.12 -7.30 -6.73
N LEU A 40 -16.83 -6.48 -7.73
CA LEU A 40 -16.71 -6.90 -9.11
C LEU A 40 -15.48 -6.27 -9.76
N GLN A 41 -14.78 -7.06 -10.56
CA GLN A 41 -13.67 -6.57 -11.38
C GLN A 41 -14.22 -6.14 -12.75
N HIS A 42 -14.34 -4.84 -12.97
CA HIS A 42 -14.93 -4.29 -14.19
C HIS A 42 -14.33 -2.92 -14.54
N ALA A 43 -13.48 -2.89 -15.57
CA ALA A 43 -12.70 -1.70 -15.95
C ALA A 43 -13.55 -0.43 -16.19
N SER A 44 -14.61 -0.52 -17.00
CA SER A 44 -15.42 0.67 -17.32
C SER A 44 -16.14 1.23 -16.10
N LEU A 45 -16.76 0.36 -15.29
CA LEU A 45 -17.40 0.77 -14.04
C LEU A 45 -16.40 1.36 -13.04
N TRP A 46 -15.24 0.72 -12.91
CA TRP A 46 -14.15 1.24 -12.07
C TRP A 46 -13.73 2.64 -12.50
N ARG A 47 -13.56 2.90 -13.80
CA ARG A 47 -13.22 4.25 -14.30
C ARG A 47 -14.28 5.28 -13.91
N LEU A 48 -15.57 4.96 -14.06
CA LEU A 48 -16.66 5.85 -13.67
C LEU A 48 -16.62 6.16 -12.16
N TYR A 49 -16.53 5.13 -11.32
CA TYR A 49 -16.47 5.34 -9.86
C TYR A 49 -15.18 6.05 -9.44
N ARG A 50 -14.03 5.67 -9.99
CA ARG A 50 -12.73 6.27 -9.70
C ARG A 50 -12.68 7.74 -10.10
N SER A 51 -13.36 8.12 -11.20
CA SER A 51 -13.49 9.50 -11.65
C SER A 51 -14.35 10.38 -10.74
N SER A 52 -15.22 9.77 -9.92
CA SER A 52 -16.03 10.49 -8.93
C SER A 52 -15.27 10.83 -7.64
N VAL A 53 -14.03 10.31 -7.48
CA VAL A 53 -13.16 10.61 -6.34
C VAL A 53 -12.46 11.95 -6.56
N ASP A 54 -12.90 12.98 -5.83
CA ASP A 54 -12.31 14.32 -5.86
C ASP A 54 -10.96 14.39 -5.12
N ARG A 55 -10.89 13.84 -3.91
CA ARG A 55 -9.68 13.85 -3.07
C ARG A 55 -9.48 12.52 -2.36
N ILE A 56 -8.22 12.06 -2.30
CA ILE A 56 -7.80 10.89 -1.54
C ILE A 56 -7.15 11.39 -0.24
N GLU A 57 -7.67 10.90 0.90
CA GLU A 57 -7.01 11.06 2.19
C GLU A 57 -5.98 9.95 2.35
N THR A 58 -4.70 10.31 2.54
CA THR A 58 -3.63 9.33 2.76
C THR A 58 -3.75 8.72 4.15
N CYS A 59 -3.63 7.39 4.23
CA CYS A 59 -3.47 6.72 5.52
C CYS A 59 -2.15 7.17 6.16
N PRO A 60 -2.10 7.37 7.49
CA PRO A 60 -0.85 7.55 8.19
C PRO A 60 0.06 6.37 7.89
N VAL A 61 1.18 6.62 7.21
CA VAL A 61 2.25 5.64 7.14
C VAL A 61 2.76 5.56 8.58
N MET A 62 2.52 4.43 9.23
CA MET A 62 3.27 4.09 10.43
C MET A 62 4.72 3.94 9.95
N ILE A 63 5.48 5.04 9.98
CA ILE A 63 6.94 4.96 9.94
C ILE A 63 7.27 4.28 11.24
N THR A 64 7.28 2.94 11.23
CA THR A 64 8.18 2.24 12.11
C THR A 64 9.52 2.88 11.78
N LYS A 65 10.07 3.62 12.74
CA LYS A 65 11.49 3.89 12.75
C LYS A 65 12.13 2.51 12.89
N THR A 66 12.18 1.75 11.80
CA THR A 66 13.15 0.68 11.67
C THR A 66 14.45 1.41 11.96
N PRO A 67 15.18 1.07 13.03
CA PRO A 67 16.47 1.67 13.23
C PRO A 67 17.21 1.42 11.92
N THR A 68 17.51 2.50 11.21
CA THR A 68 18.57 2.50 10.21
C THR A 68 19.79 2.04 10.99
N LYS A 69 20.00 0.72 11.05
CA LYS A 69 21.33 0.17 11.16
C LYS A 69 21.98 0.73 9.90
N SER A 70 22.71 1.82 10.09
CA SER A 70 23.74 2.25 9.17
C SER A 70 24.39 0.97 8.67
N VAL A 71 24.25 0.67 7.37
CA VAL A 71 24.97 -0.41 6.71
C VAL A 71 26.44 0.02 6.68
N GLY A 72 27.03 0.07 7.87
CA GLY A 72 28.43 0.34 8.11
C GLY A 72 29.17 -0.94 7.81
N THR A 73 29.50 -1.13 6.54
CA THR A 73 30.82 -1.59 6.07
C THR A 73 31.49 -2.75 6.84
N PHE A 74 30.76 -3.74 7.35
CA PHE A 74 31.40 -4.91 7.96
C PHE A 74 31.90 -5.88 6.88
N PHE A 75 31.11 -6.11 5.83
CA PHE A 75 31.49 -6.97 4.71
C PHE A 75 32.59 -6.37 3.81
N GLY A 76 32.62 -5.05 3.64
CA GLY A 76 33.67 -4.39 2.84
C GLY A 76 35.07 -4.50 3.44
N LYS A 77 35.18 -4.41 4.77
CA LYS A 77 36.48 -4.51 5.48
C LYS A 77 37.03 -5.94 5.51
N ILE A 78 36.17 -6.95 5.44
CA ILE A 78 36.60 -8.36 5.38
C ILE A 78 37.08 -8.72 3.96
N TRP A 79 36.43 -8.19 2.92
CA TRP A 79 36.79 -8.46 1.53
C TRP A 79 38.21 -7.94 1.17
N GLU A 80 38.59 -6.71 1.56
CA GLU A 80 39.94 -6.19 1.32
C GLU A 80 41.05 -6.98 2.04
N LYS A 81 40.71 -7.59 3.19
CA LYS A 81 41.67 -8.37 3.98
C LYS A 81 41.92 -9.76 3.38
N LEU A 82 40.93 -10.33 2.69
CA LEU A 82 41.03 -11.64 2.03
C LEU A 82 41.72 -11.55 0.66
N THR A 83 41.57 -10.44 -0.07
CA THR A 83 42.22 -10.27 -1.39
C THR A 83 43.72 -9.99 -1.30
N ASN A 84 44.25 -9.57 -0.14
CA ASN A 84 45.69 -9.33 0.06
C ASN A 84 46.50 -10.56 0.52
N VAL A 85 45.86 -11.69 0.80
CA VAL A 85 46.55 -12.93 1.25
C VAL A 85 46.82 -13.89 0.10
N PHE A 86 46.09 -13.78 -1.02
CA PHE A 86 46.30 -14.60 -2.22
C PHE A 86 46.77 -13.75 -3.39
N SER A 87 47.96 -13.15 -3.25
CA SER A 87 48.73 -12.70 -4.41
C SER A 87 49.19 -13.94 -5.18
N ILE A 88 48.37 -14.41 -6.12
CA ILE A 88 48.80 -15.36 -7.14
C ILE A 88 49.82 -14.61 -8.01
N LYS A 89 51.11 -14.89 -7.79
CA LYS A 89 52.14 -14.61 -8.80
C LYS A 89 51.91 -15.59 -9.94
N THR A 90 51.50 -15.08 -11.11
CA THR A 90 51.82 -15.68 -12.41
C THR A 90 53.31 -15.54 -12.67
#